data_AF-A0A2G4KCW5-F1
#
_entry.id   AF-A0A2G4KCW5-F1
#
_cell.length_a   1.000
_cell.length_b   1.000
_cell.length_c   1.000
_cell.angle_alpha   90.00
_cell.angle_beta   90.00
_cell.angle_gamma   90.00
#
_symmetry.space_group_name_H-M   'P 1'
#
loop_
_entity.id
_entity.type
_entity.pdbx_description
1 polymer ?
#
loop_
_entity_poly.entity_id
_entity_poly.type
_entity_poly.pdbx_seq_one_letter_code
_entity_poly.pdbx_strand_id
1 'polypeptide(L)'
;MVRRLSPSDFDQMVQMRERGRSYAVIARKLGCSIGTVSWHCLRLGAEPPKPRALKPLADGPQSVSRGDHTVRRFTAEDDAKLLEMEAQGASVSAIAKALDRRHNSITGRLMTLARHQARTEAGR
;
A
#
# COMPACT_ATOMS: atom_id res chain seq x y z
N MET A 1 0.37 25.43 -6.50
CA MET A 1 1.60 25.17 -5.73
C MET A 1 1.38 23.93 -4.88
N VAL A 2 2.19 22.87 -5.03
CA VAL A 2 2.01 21.63 -4.26
C VAL A 2 2.66 21.82 -2.88
N ARG A 3 1.85 21.77 -1.81
CA ARG A 3 2.34 21.83 -0.43
C ARG A 3 3.19 20.59 -0.12
N ARG A 4 4.41 20.79 0.39
CA ARG A 4 5.26 19.70 0.89
C ARG A 4 4.77 19.27 2.28
N LEU A 5 4.54 17.98 2.47
CA LEU A 5 4.15 17.42 3.77
C LEU A 5 5.35 17.43 4.73
N SER A 6 5.07 17.76 5.99
CA SER A 6 6.00 17.77 7.10
C SER A 6 5.87 16.50 7.96
N PRO A 7 6.82 16.22 8.87
CA PRO A 7 6.69 15.15 9.86
C PRO A 7 5.37 15.22 10.65
N SER A 8 4.98 16.42 11.09
CA SER A 8 3.72 16.63 11.81
C SER A 8 2.47 16.29 10.98
N ASP A 9 2.53 16.43 9.66
CA ASP A 9 1.42 15.99 8.80
C ASP A 9 1.28 14.47 8.81
N PHE A 10 2.40 13.72 8.86
CA PHE A 10 2.38 12.27 8.95
C PHE A 10 1.82 11.81 10.30
N ASP A 11 2.21 12.45 11.40
CA ASP A 11 1.66 12.15 12.73
C ASP A 11 0.15 12.40 12.78
N GLN A 12 -0.31 13.50 12.17
CA GLN A 12 -1.73 13.79 12.04
C GLN A 12 -2.46 12.76 11.16
N MET A 13 -1.85 12.28 10.07
CA MET A 13 -2.43 11.22 9.24
C MET A 13 -2.66 9.95 10.06
N VAL A 14 -1.63 9.50 10.80
CA VAL A 14 -1.68 8.31 11.65
C VAL A 14 -2.78 8.46 12.71
N GLN A 15 -2.71 9.53 13.50
CA GLN A 15 -3.65 9.78 14.59
C GLN A 15 -5.11 9.86 14.09
N MET A 16 -5.36 10.57 12.99
CA MET A 16 -6.70 10.65 12.42
C MET A 16 -7.17 9.31 11.88
N ARG A 17 -6.27 8.53 11.27
CA ARG A 17 -6.61 7.23 10.70
C ARG A 17 -6.97 6.21 11.78
N GLU A 18 -6.18 6.16 12.84
CA GLU A 18 -6.39 5.30 14.01
C GLU A 18 -7.62 5.71 14.82
N ARG A 19 -8.08 6.96 14.72
CA ARG A 19 -9.40 7.39 15.21
C ARG A 19 -10.56 7.04 14.28
N GLY A 20 -10.29 6.31 13.20
CA GLY A 20 -11.31 5.85 12.25
C GLY A 20 -11.72 6.89 11.20
N ARG A 21 -11.00 8.02 11.06
CA ARG A 21 -11.31 8.98 10.00
C ARG A 21 -11.04 8.38 8.62
N SER A 22 -11.86 8.77 7.65
CA SER A 22 -11.71 8.34 6.25
C SER A 22 -10.58 9.12 5.58
N TYR A 23 -9.97 8.54 4.53
CA TYR A 23 -8.92 9.22 3.77
C TYR A 23 -9.38 10.55 3.18
N ALA A 24 -10.65 10.67 2.78
CA ALA A 24 -11.22 11.93 2.27
C ALA A 24 -11.23 13.04 3.34
N VAL A 25 -11.56 12.71 4.59
CA VAL A 25 -11.55 13.67 5.69
C VAL A 25 -10.12 14.12 6.02
N ILE A 26 -9.18 13.18 6.07
CA ILE A 26 -7.76 13.46 6.33
C ILE A 26 -7.17 14.32 5.20
N ALA A 27 -7.44 13.95 3.94
CA ALA A 27 -6.97 14.66 2.75
C ALA A 27 -7.45 16.12 2.74
N ARG A 28 -8.74 16.34 3.05
CA ARG A 28 -9.31 17.69 3.17
C ARG A 28 -8.65 18.49 4.30
N LYS A 29 -8.43 17.86 5.46
CA LYS A 29 -7.81 18.52 6.62
C LYS A 29 -6.37 18.96 6.34
N LEU A 30 -5.61 18.15 5.60
CA LEU A 30 -4.19 18.40 5.31
C LEU A 30 -3.95 19.09 3.97
N GLY A 31 -5.00 19.34 3.18
CA GLY A 31 -4.89 19.99 1.88
C GLY A 31 -4.07 19.16 0.87
N CYS A 32 -4.18 17.83 0.89
CA CYS A 32 -3.49 16.93 -0.05
C CYS A 32 -4.47 15.96 -0.72
N SER A 33 -3.98 15.15 -1.67
CA SER A 33 -4.82 14.16 -2.35
C SER A 33 -5.16 12.96 -1.46
N ILE A 34 -6.29 12.29 -1.76
CA ILE A 34 -6.67 11.02 -1.11
C ILE A 34 -5.60 9.94 -1.34
N GLY A 35 -5.02 9.89 -2.55
CA GLY A 35 -3.97 8.92 -2.88
C GLY A 35 -2.72 9.11 -2.02
N THR A 36 -2.33 10.37 -1.77
CA THR A 36 -1.24 10.72 -0.86
C THR A 36 -1.50 10.19 0.56
N VAL A 37 -2.70 10.42 1.10
CA VAL A 37 -3.07 9.89 2.42
C VAL A 37 -3.04 8.36 2.42
N SER A 38 -3.66 7.72 1.43
CA SER A 38 -3.71 6.26 1.35
C SER A 38 -2.31 5.64 1.29
N TRP A 39 -1.40 6.24 0.52
CA TRP A 39 -0.02 5.78 0.40
C TRP A 39 0.74 5.93 1.73
N HIS A 40 0.66 7.10 2.37
CA HIS A 40 1.37 7.33 3.63
C HIS A 40 0.79 6.52 4.78
N CYS A 41 -0.53 6.36 4.89
CA CYS A 41 -1.13 5.48 5.89
C CYS A 41 -0.68 4.03 5.70
N LEU A 42 -0.63 3.53 4.45
CA LEU A 42 -0.12 2.19 4.17
C LEU A 42 1.35 2.06 4.58
N ARG A 43 2.20 3.02 4.19
CA ARG A 43 3.63 3.04 4.50
C ARG A 43 3.91 3.11 6.01
N LEU A 44 3.08 3.85 6.75
CA LEU A 44 3.23 4.06 8.19
C LEU A 44 2.49 3.01 9.03
N GLY A 45 1.82 2.04 8.40
CA GLY A 45 1.06 1.02 9.12
C GLY A 45 -0.23 1.53 9.79
N ALA A 46 -0.71 2.73 9.44
CA ALA A 46 -1.86 3.35 10.09
C ALA A 46 -3.19 2.67 9.66
N GLU A 47 -3.82 1.99 10.60
CA GLU A 47 -5.08 1.26 10.43
C GLU A 47 -6.24 1.94 11.18
N PRO A 48 -7.49 1.82 10.74
CA PRO A 48 -8.63 2.23 11.55
C PRO A 48 -8.89 1.23 12.68
N PRO A 49 -9.66 1.60 13.73
CA PRO A 49 -9.96 0.71 14.86
C PRO A 49 -10.61 -0.62 14.48
N LYS A 50 -11.37 -0.61 13.38
CA LYS A 50 -12.08 -1.79 12.85
C LYS A 50 -11.70 -1.93 11.38
N PRO A 51 -10.54 -2.52 11.06
CA PRO A 51 -10.13 -2.72 9.68
C PRO A 51 -11.13 -3.66 8.99
N ARG A 52 -11.42 -3.39 7.72
CA ARG A 52 -12.26 -4.30 6.91
C ARG A 52 -11.50 -5.60 6.68
N ALA A 53 -12.23 -6.70 6.56
CA ALA A 53 -11.69 -8.00 6.20
C ALA A 53 -10.88 -7.91 4.90
N LEU A 54 -9.79 -8.69 4.84
CA LEU A 54 -8.99 -8.82 3.62
C LEU A 54 -9.86 -9.49 2.54
N LYS A 55 -9.81 -8.94 1.34
CA LYS A 55 -10.47 -9.57 0.20
C LYS A 55 -9.60 -10.72 -0.31
N PRO A 56 -10.19 -11.83 -0.76
CA PRO A 56 -9.43 -12.86 -1.46
C PRO A 56 -8.78 -12.27 -2.72
N LEU A 57 -7.69 -12.91 -3.17
CA LEU A 57 -7.13 -12.65 -4.49
C LEU A 57 -8.25 -12.87 -5.53
N ALA A 58 -8.39 -11.93 -6.45
CA ALA A 58 -9.51 -11.95 -7.38
C ALA A 58 -9.16 -12.79 -8.62
N ASP A 59 -10.02 -13.77 -8.94
CA ASP A 59 -9.93 -14.71 -10.08
C ASP A 59 -10.26 -14.05 -11.43
N GLY A 60 -9.72 -12.87 -11.67
CA GLY A 60 -10.00 -12.05 -12.86
C GLY A 60 -8.82 -11.94 -13.82
N PRO A 61 -9.00 -11.24 -14.95
CA PRO A 61 -7.94 -11.05 -15.93
C PRO A 61 -6.70 -10.39 -15.30
N GLN A 62 -5.52 -10.85 -15.71
CA GLN A 62 -4.24 -10.38 -15.18
C GLN A 62 -3.99 -8.90 -15.45
N SER A 63 -4.59 -8.34 -16.49
CA SER A 63 -4.52 -6.92 -16.83
C SER A 63 -5.90 -6.29 -16.71
N VAL A 64 -6.01 -5.19 -15.97
CA VAL A 64 -7.26 -4.44 -15.79
C VAL A 64 -7.11 -2.99 -16.23
N SER A 65 -8.13 -2.46 -16.89
CA SER A 65 -8.19 -1.03 -17.20
C SER A 65 -8.53 -0.22 -15.94
N ARG A 66 -7.79 0.87 -15.72
CA ARG A 66 -8.05 1.86 -14.69
C ARG A 66 -8.05 3.24 -15.33
N GLY A 67 -9.24 3.68 -15.77
CA GLY A 67 -9.37 4.93 -16.51
C GLY A 67 -8.68 4.83 -17.87
N ASP A 68 -7.60 5.58 -18.03
CA ASP A 68 -6.84 5.73 -19.29
C ASP A 68 -5.64 4.77 -19.42
N HIS A 69 -5.37 3.94 -18.41
CA HIS A 69 -4.20 3.05 -18.43
C HIS A 69 -4.53 1.64 -17.93
N THR A 70 -3.70 0.68 -18.37
CA THR A 70 -3.80 -0.73 -17.98
C THR A 70 -2.86 -1.05 -16.82
N VAL A 71 -3.34 -1.79 -15.83
CA VAL A 71 -2.58 -2.24 -14.67
C VAL A 71 -2.52 -3.75 -14.63
N ARG A 72 -1.29 -4.29 -14.59
CA ARG A 72 -1.02 -5.73 -14.38
C ARG A 72 -1.15 -6.08 -12.89
N ARG A 73 -2.08 -6.98 -12.54
CA ARG A 73 -2.27 -7.54 -11.20
C ARG A 73 -1.05 -8.36 -10.78
N PHE A 74 -0.81 -8.45 -9.47
CA PHE A 74 0.15 -9.39 -8.89
C PHE A 74 -0.50 -10.77 -8.79
N THR A 75 0.23 -11.80 -9.16
CA THR A 75 -0.16 -13.20 -8.92
C THR A 75 0.41 -13.71 -7.59
N ALA A 76 0.01 -14.93 -7.19
CA ALA A 76 0.60 -15.59 -6.03
C ALA A 76 2.09 -15.91 -6.25
N GLU A 77 2.47 -16.24 -7.49
CA GLU A 77 3.86 -16.49 -7.88
C GLU A 77 4.68 -15.20 -7.85
N ASP A 78 4.12 -14.07 -8.31
CA ASP A 78 4.76 -12.76 -8.17
C ASP A 78 5.04 -12.44 -6.69
N ASP A 79 4.04 -12.67 -5.82
CA ASP A 79 4.17 -12.41 -4.38
C ASP A 79 5.21 -13.32 -3.73
N ALA A 80 5.21 -14.61 -4.06
CA ALA A 80 6.17 -15.58 -3.55
C ALA A 80 7.61 -15.20 -3.93
N LYS A 81 7.85 -14.89 -5.20
CA LYS A 81 9.17 -14.46 -5.68
C LYS A 81 9.60 -13.12 -5.07
N LEU A 82 8.67 -12.18 -4.92
CA LEU A 82 8.92 -10.89 -4.29
C LEU A 82 9.34 -11.05 -2.83
N LEU A 83 8.64 -11.87 -2.04
CA LEU A 83 8.96 -12.14 -0.63
C LEU A 83 10.25 -12.92 -0.47
N GLU A 84 10.50 -13.91 -1.35
CA GLU A 84 11.76 -14.66 -1.37
C GLU A 84 12.95 -13.71 -1.58
N MET A 85 12.88 -12.85 -2.60
CA MET A 85 13.95 -11.90 -2.88
C MET A 85 14.13 -10.87 -1.76
N GLU A 86 13.04 -10.39 -1.14
CA GLU A 86 13.12 -9.52 0.04
C GLU A 86 13.83 -10.22 1.21
N ALA A 87 13.49 -11.47 1.49
CA ALA A 87 14.12 -12.26 2.55
C ALA A 87 15.62 -12.50 2.32
N GLN A 88 16.05 -12.53 1.05
CA GLN A 88 17.46 -12.57 0.64
C GLN A 88 18.16 -11.20 0.71
N GLY A 89 17.46 -10.14 1.14
CA GLY A 89 18.00 -8.79 1.23
C GLY A 89 18.08 -8.05 -0.12
N ALA A 90 17.38 -8.52 -1.16
CA ALA A 90 17.38 -7.86 -2.46
C ALA A 90 16.75 -6.45 -2.36
N SER A 91 17.36 -5.48 -3.05
CA SER A 91 16.79 -4.14 -3.14
C SER A 91 15.48 -4.13 -3.95
N VAL A 92 14.60 -3.17 -3.68
CA VAL A 92 13.36 -2.96 -4.44
C VAL A 92 13.64 -2.82 -5.95
N SER A 93 14.75 -2.18 -6.33
CA SER A 93 15.18 -2.05 -7.73
C SER A 93 15.53 -3.39 -8.37
N ALA A 94 16.20 -4.29 -7.63
CA ALA A 94 16.51 -5.63 -8.11
C ALA A 94 15.23 -6.47 -8.30
N ILE A 95 14.31 -6.40 -7.33
CA ILE A 95 13.01 -7.08 -7.39
C ILE A 95 12.18 -6.55 -8.57
N ALA A 96 12.13 -5.23 -8.75
CA ALA A 96 11.46 -4.57 -9.86
C ALA A 96 11.96 -5.06 -11.22
N LYS A 97 13.28 -5.19 -11.39
CA LYS A 97 13.89 -5.76 -12.60
C LYS A 97 13.53 -7.23 -12.78
N ALA A 98 13.58 -8.03 -11.71
CA ALA A 98 13.32 -9.47 -11.75
C ALA A 98 11.86 -9.84 -12.03
N LEU A 99 10.92 -8.92 -11.75
CA LEU A 99 9.48 -9.09 -12.00
C LEU A 99 8.97 -8.29 -13.20
N ASP A 100 9.83 -7.51 -13.86
CA ASP A 100 9.45 -6.56 -14.91
C ASP A 100 8.30 -5.63 -14.46
N ARG A 101 8.52 -4.94 -13.33
CA ARG A 101 7.54 -4.02 -12.71
C ARG A 101 8.21 -2.72 -12.31
N ARG A 102 7.42 -1.65 -12.22
CA ARG A 102 7.91 -0.36 -11.71
C ARG A 102 8.26 -0.46 -10.22
N HIS A 103 9.34 0.23 -9.82
CA HIS A 103 9.80 0.34 -8.43
C HIS A 103 8.68 0.66 -7.42
N ASN A 104 7.86 1.67 -7.70
CA ASN A 104 6.77 2.07 -6.79
C ASN A 104 5.67 1.00 -6.67
N SER A 105 5.49 0.17 -7.71
CA SER A 105 4.55 -0.95 -7.68
C SER A 105 5.03 -2.04 -6.71
N ILE A 106 6.33 -2.37 -6.74
CA ILE A 106 6.95 -3.30 -5.80
C ILE A 106 6.89 -2.75 -4.37
N THR A 107 7.26 -1.48 -4.18
CA THR A 107 7.21 -0.81 -2.87
C THR A 107 5.82 -0.90 -2.25
N GLY A 108 4.78 -0.53 -3.01
CA GLY A 108 3.40 -0.61 -2.52
C GLY A 108 2.93 -2.04 -2.27
N ARG A 109 3.43 -3.01 -3.04
CA ARG A 109 3.10 -4.42 -2.85
C ARG A 109 3.72 -4.99 -1.58
N LEU A 110 5.01 -4.74 -1.32
CA LEU A 110 5.69 -5.12 -0.07
C LEU A 110 4.94 -4.60 1.15
N MET A 111 4.62 -3.30 1.18
CA MET A 111 3.84 -2.70 2.28
C MET A 111 2.46 -3.34 2.44
N THR A 112 1.82 -3.71 1.33
CA THR A 112 0.51 -4.39 1.35
C THR A 112 0.62 -5.78 1.96
N LEU A 113 1.63 -6.56 1.57
CA LEU A 113 1.87 -7.92 2.08
C LEU A 113 2.24 -7.90 3.56
N ALA A 114 3.14 -7.01 3.98
CA ALA A 114 3.48 -6.82 5.39
C ALA A 114 2.25 -6.50 6.25
N ARG A 115 1.36 -5.62 5.75
CA ARG A 115 0.09 -5.31 6.42
C ARG A 115 -0.85 -6.52 6.49
N HIS A 116 -0.91 -7.34 5.44
CA HIS A 116 -1.74 -8.55 5.45
C HIS A 116 -1.21 -9.58 6.45
N GLN A 117 0.11 -9.72 6.54
CA GLN A 117 0.76 -10.57 7.53
C GLN A 117 0.44 -10.09 8.95
N ALA A 118 0.66 -8.81 9.26
CA ALA A 118 0.36 -8.24 10.57
C ALA A 118 -1.11 -8.42 10.99
N ARG A 119 -2.06 -8.29 10.05
CA ARG A 119 -3.49 -8.55 10.33
C ARG A 119 -3.80 -10.01 10.58
N THR A 120 -3.13 -10.92 9.86
CA THR A 120 -3.27 -12.36 10.07
C THR A 120 -2.72 -12.76 11.44
N GLU A 121 -1.60 -12.18 11.84
CA GLU A 121 -0.98 -12.40 13.16
C GLU A 121 -1.85 -11.86 14.30
N ALA A 122 -2.44 -10.67 14.15
CA ALA A 122 -3.31 -10.07 15.18
C ALA A 122 -4.70 -10.72 15.31
N GLY A 123 -5.11 -11.53 14.33
CA GLY A 123 -6.37 -12.26 14.32
C GLY A 123 -6.26 -13.73 14.75
N ARG A 124 -5.06 -14.21 15.09
CA ARG A 124 -4.81 -15.47 15.78
C ARG A 124 -4.86 -15.26 17.29
#